data_AF-A0A1X7SP75-F1
#
_entry.id   AF-A0A1X7SP75-F1
#
_cell.length_a   1.000
_cell.length_b   1.000
_cell.length_c   1.000
_cell.angle_alpha   90.00
_cell.angle_beta   90.00
_cell.angle_gamma   90.00
#
_symmetry.space_group_name_H-M   'P 1'
#
loop_
_entity.id
_entity.type
_entity.pdbx_description
1 polymer ?
#
loop_
_entity_poly.entity_id
_entity_poly.type
_entity_poly.pdbx_seq_one_letter_code
_entity_poly.pdbx_strand_id
1 'polypeptide(L)'
;MYGTKYEHVNDIFPGKDNHNAPCAVCYTSTKSVKLMIPAKTRCPSSWTTEYKGYLMTNYYGYKSNKVYECVDENPESIDGSGADVQTAAQICFTRSTCNGLPCPPYVSNRAITCVVCTK
;
A
#
# COMPACT_ATOMS: atom_id res chain seq x y z
N MET A 1 9.79 -10.14 -15.33
CA MET A 1 9.18 -9.35 -14.25
C MET A 1 8.63 -10.33 -13.23
N TYR A 2 8.94 -10.14 -11.95
CA TYR A 2 8.36 -10.96 -10.87
C TYR A 2 7.05 -10.33 -10.40
N GLY A 3 6.14 -11.15 -9.87
CA GLY A 3 4.91 -10.68 -9.23
C GLY A 3 5.19 -9.97 -7.90
N THR A 4 4.13 -9.45 -7.27
CA THR A 4 4.21 -8.81 -5.95
C THR A 4 3.45 -9.66 -4.93
N LYS A 5 4.04 -9.90 -3.75
CA LYS A 5 3.42 -10.61 -2.63
C LYS A 5 3.28 -9.74 -1.40
N TYR A 6 2.20 -9.91 -0.66
CA TYR A 6 2.06 -9.29 0.66
C TYR A 6 2.94 -10.02 1.68
N GLU A 7 3.63 -9.27 2.53
CA GLU A 7 4.50 -9.84 3.56
C GLU A 7 4.39 -9.09 4.89
N HIS A 8 4.27 -9.87 5.96
CA HIS A 8 4.04 -9.41 7.34
C HIS A 8 2.80 -8.53 7.47
N VAL A 9 1.70 -8.96 6.84
CA VAL A 9 0.47 -8.16 6.75
C VAL A 9 -0.70 -8.65 7.61
N ASN A 10 -0.63 -9.86 8.18
CA ASN A 10 -1.78 -10.50 8.84
C ASN A 10 -2.42 -9.68 9.98
N ASP A 11 -1.67 -8.78 10.62
CA ASP A 11 -2.19 -7.89 11.66
C ASP A 11 -3.33 -6.97 11.15
N ILE A 12 -3.28 -6.57 9.88
CA ILE A 12 -4.21 -5.61 9.26
C ILE A 12 -4.96 -6.25 8.09
N PHE A 13 -4.29 -7.13 7.33
CA PHE A 13 -4.83 -7.87 6.19
C PHE A 13 -4.89 -9.38 6.53
N PRO A 14 -5.86 -9.82 7.33
CA PRO A 14 -5.92 -11.20 7.80
C PRO A 14 -6.05 -12.19 6.64
N GLY A 15 -5.18 -13.20 6.62
CA GLY A 15 -5.20 -14.27 5.61
C GLY A 15 -4.62 -13.86 4.25
N LYS A 16 -4.04 -12.66 4.13
CA LYS A 16 -3.41 -12.18 2.89
C LYS A 16 -1.90 -12.36 2.87
N ASP A 17 -1.30 -12.71 4.00
CA ASP A 17 0.14 -12.93 4.10
C ASP A 17 0.62 -14.00 3.13
N ASN A 18 1.75 -13.74 2.46
CA ASN A 18 2.36 -14.55 1.41
C ASN A 18 1.51 -14.77 0.16
N HIS A 19 0.34 -14.14 0.04
CA HIS A 19 -0.44 -14.19 -1.18
C HIS A 19 0.05 -13.13 -2.17
N ASN A 20 -0.02 -13.47 -3.45
CA ASN A 20 0.28 -12.54 -4.53
C ASN A 20 -0.84 -11.51 -4.67
N ALA A 21 -0.45 -10.25 -4.82
CA ALA A 21 -1.34 -9.14 -5.12
C ALA A 21 -1.75 -9.20 -6.61
N PRO A 22 -3.05 -9.22 -6.94
CA PRO A 22 -3.51 -9.05 -8.31
C PRO A 22 -3.29 -7.60 -8.76
N CYS A 23 -3.35 -7.36 -10.07
CA CYS A 23 -3.33 -6.02 -10.63
C CYS A 23 -4.38 -5.87 -11.73
N ALA A 24 -4.90 -4.64 -11.87
CA ALA A 24 -5.81 -4.25 -12.93
C ALA A 24 -5.40 -2.88 -13.48
N VAL A 25 -5.72 -2.64 -14.75
CA VAL A 25 -5.52 -1.35 -15.40
C VAL A 25 -6.89 -0.77 -15.73
N CYS A 26 -7.14 0.45 -15.26
CA CYS A 26 -8.41 1.14 -15.49
C CYS A 26 -8.18 2.35 -16.40
N TYR A 27 -9.16 2.63 -17.26
CA TYR A 27 -9.22 3.84 -18.06
C TYR A 27 -10.49 4.63 -17.71
N THR A 28 -10.35 5.95 -17.68
CA THR A 28 -11.47 6.87 -17.49
C THR A 28 -11.22 8.11 -18.34
N SER A 29 -12.25 8.53 -19.08
CA SER A 29 -12.17 9.69 -19.97
C SER A 29 -12.46 11.02 -19.27
N THR A 30 -13.05 10.98 -18.06
CA THR A 30 -13.53 12.18 -17.34
C THR A 30 -12.63 12.60 -16.19
N LYS A 31 -11.58 11.83 -15.88
CA LYS A 31 -10.61 12.11 -14.82
C LYS A 31 -9.22 12.17 -15.45
N SER A 32 -8.61 13.35 -15.39
CA SER A 32 -7.33 13.66 -16.04
C SER A 32 -6.14 13.57 -15.10
N VAL A 33 -6.36 13.62 -13.78
CA VAL A 33 -5.28 13.64 -12.79
C VAL A 33 -5.50 12.58 -11.71
N LYS A 34 -4.44 11.84 -11.36
CA LYS A 34 -4.36 10.95 -10.18
C LYS A 34 -3.45 11.59 -9.14
N LEU A 35 -3.89 11.61 -7.89
CA LEU A 35 -3.12 12.08 -6.75
C LEU A 35 -3.15 11.02 -5.64
N MET A 36 -1.98 10.63 -5.15
CA MET A 36 -1.85 9.81 -3.94
C MET A 36 -1.37 10.70 -2.79
N ILE A 37 -2.07 10.67 -1.66
CA ILE A 37 -1.73 11.47 -0.48
C ILE A 37 -1.40 10.55 0.70
N PRO A 38 -0.13 10.47 1.13
CA PRO A 38 0.25 9.68 2.30
C PRO A 38 -0.24 10.34 3.59
N ALA A 39 -0.40 9.54 4.65
CA ALA A 39 -0.88 9.93 5.97
C ALA A 39 -2.26 10.63 6.00
N LYS A 40 -3.09 10.40 4.97
CA LYS A 40 -4.48 10.86 4.88
C LYS A 40 -5.41 9.70 4.53
N THR A 41 -6.69 9.87 4.82
CA THR A 41 -7.76 8.91 4.50
C THR A 41 -8.91 9.55 3.74
N ARG A 42 -8.78 10.83 3.37
CA ARG A 42 -9.79 11.63 2.67
C ARG A 42 -9.10 12.52 1.65
N CYS A 43 -9.70 12.62 0.47
CA CYS A 43 -9.24 13.52 -0.57
C CYS A 43 -9.55 14.99 -0.23
N PRO A 44 -8.83 15.95 -0.84
CA PRO A 44 -9.17 17.36 -0.75
C PRO A 44 -10.58 17.62 -1.31
N SER A 45 -11.22 18.71 -0.90
CA SER A 45 -12.51 19.13 -1.47
C SER A 45 -12.43 19.21 -3.00
N SER A 46 -13.53 18.85 -3.68
CA SER A 46 -13.65 18.75 -5.15
C SER A 46 -12.92 17.58 -5.84
N TRP A 47 -12.20 16.73 -5.10
CA TRP A 47 -11.61 15.51 -5.64
C TRP A 47 -12.50 14.29 -5.39
N THR A 48 -12.50 13.36 -6.34
CA THR A 48 -13.15 12.06 -6.16
C THR A 48 -12.20 11.13 -5.42
N THR A 49 -12.68 10.44 -4.38
CA THR A 49 -11.92 9.37 -3.73
C THR A 49 -12.11 8.09 -4.52
N GLU A 50 -11.02 7.50 -5.02
CA GLU A 50 -11.08 6.16 -5.63
C GLU A 50 -11.02 5.09 -4.55
N TYR A 51 -10.03 5.21 -3.66
CA TYR A 51 -9.89 4.35 -2.50
C TYR A 51 -8.97 4.97 -1.45
N LYS A 52 -9.00 4.39 -0.26
CA LYS A 52 -8.06 4.66 0.83
C LYS A 52 -7.50 3.35 1.34
N GLY A 53 -6.35 3.42 2.00
CA GLY A 53 -5.76 2.25 2.62
C GLY A 53 -4.43 2.58 3.26
N TYR A 54 -3.41 1.80 2.95
CA TYR A 54 -2.12 1.88 3.62
C TYR A 54 -0.99 2.13 2.64
N LEU A 55 -0.07 3.00 3.04
CA LEU A 55 1.15 3.25 2.31
C LEU A 55 2.09 2.05 2.53
N MET A 56 2.43 1.37 1.46
CA MET A 56 3.21 0.15 1.51
C MET A 56 4.39 0.25 0.55
N THR A 57 5.46 -0.47 0.88
CA THR A 57 6.65 -0.55 0.04
C THR A 57 7.41 -1.83 0.33
N ASN A 58 8.48 -2.08 -0.43
CA ASN A 58 9.36 -3.22 -0.21
C ASN A 58 10.05 -3.12 1.15
N TYR A 59 10.26 -4.26 1.82
CA TYR A 59 10.88 -4.35 3.13
C TYR A 59 12.19 -3.54 3.20
N TYR A 60 12.35 -2.79 4.30
CA TYR A 60 13.41 -1.79 4.45
C TYR A 60 14.82 -2.39 4.42
N GLY A 61 14.98 -3.68 4.77
CA GLY A 61 16.26 -4.38 4.77
C GLY A 61 16.82 -4.71 3.37
N TYR A 62 15.99 -4.70 2.32
CA TYR A 62 16.47 -4.98 0.96
C TYR A 62 17.08 -3.75 0.32
N LYS A 63 18.23 -3.94 -0.34
CA LYS A 63 18.91 -2.91 -1.13
C LYS A 63 18.20 -2.72 -2.48
N SER A 64 17.16 -1.92 -2.49
CA SER A 64 16.40 -1.56 -3.69
C SER A 64 15.82 -0.16 -3.56
N ASN A 65 15.60 0.50 -4.70
CA ASN A 65 14.80 1.72 -4.72
C ASN A 65 13.39 1.39 -4.20
N LYS A 66 12.92 2.17 -3.22
CA LYS A 66 11.60 1.98 -2.62
C LYS A 66 10.61 2.88 -3.33
N VAL A 67 9.66 2.27 -4.02
CA VAL A 67 8.46 2.96 -4.47
C VAL A 67 7.40 2.74 -3.41
N TYR A 68 6.83 3.84 -2.92
CA TYR A 68 5.72 3.78 -1.98
C TYR A 68 4.44 3.79 -2.78
N GLU A 69 3.60 2.80 -2.55
CA GLU A 69 2.30 2.66 -3.21
C GLU A 69 1.19 2.64 -2.16
N CYS A 70 0.04 3.18 -2.53
CA CYS A 70 -1.15 3.09 -1.70
C CYS A 70 -1.88 1.80 -2.04
N VAL A 71 -1.96 0.89 -1.08
CA VAL A 71 -2.70 -0.37 -1.21
C VAL A 71 -4.05 -0.20 -0.52
N ASP A 72 -5.12 -0.62 -1.18
CA ASP A 72 -6.50 -0.57 -0.67
C ASP A 72 -6.60 -1.22 0.72
N GLU A 73 -7.45 -0.67 1.60
CA GLU A 73 -7.70 -1.25 2.92
C GLU A 73 -8.38 -2.63 2.87
N ASN A 74 -9.01 -2.97 1.74
CA ASN A 74 -9.61 -4.27 1.44
C ASN A 74 -8.83 -4.95 0.29
N PRO A 75 -7.62 -5.47 0.54
CA PRO A 75 -6.79 -6.03 -0.52
C PRO A 75 -7.35 -7.35 -1.06
N GLU A 76 -7.28 -7.49 -2.37
CA GLU A 76 -7.50 -8.76 -3.07
C GLU A 76 -6.22 -9.61 -3.09
N SER A 77 -6.37 -10.90 -3.34
CA SER A 77 -5.26 -11.85 -3.42
C SER A 77 -5.55 -12.87 -4.51
N ILE A 78 -4.51 -13.38 -5.18
CA ILE A 78 -4.67 -14.46 -6.15
C ILE A 78 -4.91 -15.78 -5.39
N ASP A 79 -5.99 -16.49 -5.71
CA ASP A 79 -6.30 -17.78 -5.08
C ASP A 79 -5.19 -18.81 -5.34
N GLY A 80 -4.87 -19.61 -4.32
CA GLY A 80 -3.81 -20.63 -4.39
C GLY A 80 -2.37 -20.07 -4.41
N SER A 81 -2.18 -18.76 -4.32
CA SER A 81 -0.85 -18.14 -4.32
C SER A 81 -0.16 -18.08 -2.95
N GLY A 82 -0.83 -18.50 -1.88
CA GLY A 82 -0.32 -18.43 -0.50
C GLY A 82 0.80 -19.40 -0.13
N ALA A 83 1.30 -20.20 -1.09
CA ALA A 83 2.54 -20.94 -0.90
C ALA A 83 3.70 -19.93 -0.87
N ASP A 84 4.61 -20.03 0.10
CA ASP A 84 5.76 -19.12 0.18
C ASP A 84 6.70 -19.32 -1.02
N VAL A 85 6.39 -18.63 -2.12
CA VAL A 85 7.22 -18.60 -3.31
C VAL A 85 8.23 -17.46 -3.12
N GLN A 86 9.49 -17.81 -2.91
CA GLN A 86 10.60 -16.87 -2.69
C GLN A 86 10.93 -15.97 -3.91
N THR A 87 10.19 -16.09 -5.00
CA THR A 87 10.48 -15.40 -6.26
C THR A 87 9.61 -14.16 -6.51
N ALA A 88 8.81 -13.69 -5.54
CA ALA A 88 8.01 -12.48 -5.68
C ALA A 88 8.64 -11.26 -4.98
N ALA A 89 8.45 -10.07 -5.54
CA ALA A 89 8.77 -8.81 -4.85
C ALA A 89 7.81 -8.62 -3.67
N GLN A 90 8.32 -8.28 -2.49
CA GLN A 90 7.47 -8.09 -1.31
C GLN A 90 6.91 -6.68 -1.22
N ILE A 91 5.70 -6.57 -0.68
CA ILE A 91 5.09 -5.30 -0.27
C ILE A 91 4.61 -5.41 1.19
N CYS A 92 5.18 -4.56 2.03
CA CYS A 92 4.95 -4.51 3.48
C CYS A 92 4.40 -3.14 3.90
N PHE A 93 3.76 -3.09 5.06
CA PHE A 93 3.33 -1.81 5.64
C PHE A 93 4.50 -0.86 5.89
N THR A 94 4.36 0.38 5.44
CA THR A 94 5.23 1.46 5.91
C THR A 94 4.79 1.84 7.32
N ARG A 95 5.69 1.77 8.30
CA ARG A 95 5.41 2.13 9.69
C ARG A 95 6.25 3.33 10.10
N SER A 96 5.68 4.28 10.84
CA SER A 96 6.46 5.37 11.45
C SER A 96 7.33 4.83 12.58
N THR A 97 8.60 5.20 12.63
CA THR A 97 9.53 4.79 13.68
C THR A 97 9.80 5.88 14.71
N CYS A 98 9.20 7.07 14.56
CA CYS A 98 9.53 8.30 15.30
C CYS A 98 11.02 8.69 15.25
N ASN A 99 11.80 8.06 14.37
CA ASN A 99 13.20 8.37 14.10
C ASN A 99 13.26 9.06 12.74
N GLY A 100 13.43 10.38 12.73
CA GLY A 100 13.34 11.21 11.53
C GLY A 100 11.94 11.75 11.21
N LEU A 101 10.90 11.30 11.93
CA LEU A 101 9.56 11.88 11.90
C LEU A 101 9.16 12.39 13.30
N PRO A 102 8.51 13.57 13.41
CA PRO A 102 8.10 14.10 14.70
C PRO A 102 6.95 13.27 15.31
N CYS A 103 7.03 13.01 16.60
CA CYS A 103 5.96 12.37 17.35
C CYS A 103 5.64 13.26 18.56
N PRO A 104 4.47 13.92 18.63
CA PRO A 104 3.31 13.90 17.70
C PRO A 104 3.52 14.67 16.36
N PRO A 105 2.66 14.48 15.33
CA PRO A 105 1.39 13.75 15.33
C PRO A 105 1.47 12.27 14.95
N TYR A 106 2.64 11.77 14.54
CA TYR A 106 2.80 10.36 14.22
C TYR A 106 2.86 9.51 15.50
N VAL A 107 2.50 8.24 15.37
CA VAL A 107 2.56 7.25 16.46
C VAL A 107 3.57 6.18 16.06
N SER A 108 4.51 5.87 16.94
CA SER A 108 5.53 4.85 16.65
C SER A 108 4.90 3.49 16.33
N ASN A 109 5.51 2.76 15.41
CA ASN A 109 5.11 1.43 14.92
C ASN A 109 3.69 1.35 14.33
N ARG A 110 3.10 2.48 13.93
CA ARG A 110 1.79 2.51 13.29
C ARG A 110 1.92 2.51 11.77
N ALA A 111 1.13 1.66 11.10
CA ALA A 111 1.03 1.67 9.64
C ALA A 111 0.50 3.03 9.14
N ILE A 112 1.18 3.59 8.14
CA ILE A 112 0.84 4.87 7.54
C ILE A 112 -0.33 4.68 6.58
N THR A 113 -1.39 5.46 6.75
CA THR A 113 -2.53 5.42 5.82
C THR A 113 -2.24 6.19 4.54
N CYS A 114 -3.08 6.01 3.52
CA CYS A 114 -3.04 6.80 2.30
C CYS A 114 -4.44 6.89 1.67
N VAL A 115 -4.58 7.81 0.72
CA VAL A 115 -5.77 7.93 -0.12
C VAL A 115 -5.35 8.19 -1.56
N VAL A 116 -6.06 7.58 -2.50
CA VAL A 116 -5.93 7.84 -3.94
C VAL A 116 -7.15 8.59 -4.42
N CYS A 117 -6.87 9.71 -5.07
CA CYS A 117 -7.84 10.69 -5.50
C CYS A 117 -7.71 10.92 -7.00
N THR A 118 -8.82 11.25 -7.64
CA THR A 118 -8.81 11.69 -9.04
C THR A 118 -9.61 12.97 -9.25
N LYS A 119 -9.29 13.65 -10.36
CA LYS A 119 -9.99 14.83 -10.82
C LYS A 119 -10.10 14.84 -12.33
#